data_AF-Q5T211-F1
#
_entry.id   AF-Q5T211-F1
#
_cell.length_a   1.000
_cell.length_b   1.000
_cell.length_c   1.000
_cell.angle_alpha   90.00
_cell.angle_beta   90.00
_cell.angle_gamma   90.00
#
_symmetry.space_group_name_H-M   'P 1'
#
loop_
_entity.id
_entity.type
_entity.pdbx_description
1 polymer ?
#
loop_
_entity_poly.entity_id
_entity_poly.type
_entity_poly.pdbx_seq_one_letter_code
_entity_poly.pdbx_strand_id
1 'polypeptide(L)'
;MATAGGGSGADPGSRGLLRLLSFCVLLAGLCRGNSVERKIYIPLNKTAPCVRLLNATHQIGCQSSISGDTGVIHVVEKEEDLQWVLTDGPNPPYMVLLESKHFTRQNVRLSDTFLCSFMEFLSYSRDLMEKLKG
;
A
#
# COMPACT_ATOMS: atom_id res chain seq x y z
N MET A 1 -57.15 55.15 17.90
CA MET A 1 -56.20 55.42 16.79
C MET A 1 -54.81 55.36 17.43
N ALA A 2 -54.16 54.19 17.45
CA ALA A 2 -53.10 53.76 16.52
C ALA A 2 -51.88 54.70 16.60
N THR A 3 -50.64 54.29 16.87
CA THR A 3 -49.93 53.04 16.56
C THR A 3 -48.76 52.80 17.54
N ALA A 4 -48.51 51.53 17.87
CA ALA A 4 -47.28 51.09 18.53
C ALA A 4 -46.18 50.91 17.46
N GLY A 5 -45.10 51.69 17.55
CA GLY A 5 -43.91 51.54 16.73
C GLY A 5 -42.95 50.53 17.37
N GLY A 6 -42.96 49.31 16.85
CA GLY A 6 -42.08 48.21 17.27
C GLY A 6 -40.60 48.52 17.01
N GLY A 7 -39.77 48.20 18.01
CA GLY A 7 -38.35 48.51 18.05
C GLY A 7 -37.54 47.81 16.98
N SER A 8 -36.66 48.59 16.34
CA SER A 8 -35.53 48.08 15.56
C SER A 8 -34.35 47.89 16.51
N GLY A 9 -34.18 46.67 17.01
CA GLY A 9 -32.99 46.25 17.74
C GLY A 9 -32.24 45.23 16.90
N ALA A 10 -31.46 45.70 15.93
CA ALA A 10 -30.54 44.83 15.19
C ALA A 10 -29.41 44.42 16.13
N ASP A 11 -29.50 43.21 16.69
CA ASP A 11 -28.50 42.63 17.58
C ASP A 11 -27.17 42.44 16.82
N PRO A 12 -26.09 43.18 17.16
CA PRO A 12 -24.85 43.20 16.40
C PRO A 12 -24.04 41.89 16.53
N GLY A 13 -24.40 41.01 17.47
CA GLY A 13 -23.70 39.74 17.71
C GLY A 13 -23.97 38.66 16.67
N SER A 14 -25.19 38.59 16.10
CA SER A 14 -25.63 37.50 15.22
C SER A 14 -24.93 37.49 13.86
N ARG A 15 -24.75 38.66 13.24
CA ARG A 15 -24.02 38.79 11.95
C ARG A 15 -22.52 38.51 12.10
N GLY A 16 -21.93 38.90 13.22
CA GLY A 16 -20.53 38.60 13.54
C GLY A 16 -20.31 37.10 13.76
N LEU A 17 -21.21 36.44 14.48
CA LEU A 17 -21.18 34.99 14.71
C LEU A 17 -21.29 34.20 13.40
N LEU A 18 -22.21 34.59 12.51
CA LEU A 18 -22.40 33.92 11.22
C LEU A 18 -21.17 34.08 10.30
N ARG A 19 -20.53 35.24 10.33
CA ARG A 19 -19.26 35.51 9.63
C ARG A 19 -18.12 34.67 10.21
N LEU A 20 -18.05 34.55 11.53
CA LEU A 20 -17.04 33.73 12.21
C LEU A 20 -17.20 32.25 11.86
N LEU A 21 -18.43 31.73 11.93
CA LEU A 21 -18.76 30.35 11.57
C LEU A 21 -18.43 30.07 10.10
N SER A 22 -18.80 30.98 9.19
CA SER A 22 -18.44 30.86 7.77
C SER A 22 -16.93 30.83 7.56
N PHE A 23 -16.18 31.65 8.28
CA PHE A 23 -14.72 31.68 8.22
C PHE A 23 -14.08 30.41 8.81
N CYS A 24 -14.61 29.89 9.92
CA CYS A 24 -14.18 28.62 10.51
C CYS A 24 -14.43 27.43 9.58
N VAL A 25 -15.57 27.40 8.88
CA VAL A 25 -15.88 26.36 7.88
C VAL A 25 -14.95 26.45 6.68
N LEU A 26 -14.66 27.66 6.19
CA LEU A 26 -13.67 27.90 5.13
C LEU A 26 -12.27 27.43 5.54
N LEU A 27 -11.85 27.70 6.78
CA LEU A 27 -10.56 27.26 7.33
C LEU A 27 -10.49 25.75 7.53
N ALA A 28 -11.58 25.11 7.99
CA ALA A 28 -11.64 23.66 8.16
C ALA A 28 -11.49 22.91 6.82
N GLY A 29 -11.97 23.51 5.71
CA GLY A 29 -11.79 22.97 4.36
C GLY A 29 -10.35 23.06 3.82
N LEU A 30 -9.49 23.90 4.42
CA LEU A 30 -8.07 24.04 4.04
C LEU A 30 -7.16 23.01 4.72
N CYS A 31 -7.64 22.32 5.75
CA CYS A 31 -6.91 21.25 6.42
C CYS A 31 -6.90 19.98 5.55
N ARG A 32 -5.88 19.83 4.70
CA ARG A 32 -5.59 18.55 4.05
C ARG A 32 -5.05 17.57 5.10
N GLY A 33 -5.87 16.58 5.46
CA GLY A 33 -5.40 15.45 6.26
C GLY A 33 -4.35 14.65 5.48
N ASN A 34 -3.20 14.38 6.10
CA ASN A 34 -2.27 13.40 5.57
C ASN A 34 -2.88 12.00 5.75
N SER A 35 -3.15 11.31 4.63
CA SER A 35 -3.70 9.95 4.65
C SER A 35 -2.75 9.00 5.38
N VAL A 36 -3.27 8.23 6.33
CA VAL A 36 -2.54 7.17 7.05
C VAL A 36 -1.91 6.16 6.10
N GLU A 37 -2.53 5.95 4.95
CA GLU A 37 -2.04 5.08 3.88
C GLU A 37 -0.62 5.44 3.44
N ARG A 38 -0.30 6.74 3.32
CA ARG A 38 1.01 7.21 2.85
C ARG A 38 2.11 7.09 3.92
N LYS A 39 1.74 6.76 5.16
CA LYS A 39 2.70 6.47 6.24
C LYS A 39 3.00 4.98 6.35
N ILE A 40 2.15 4.12 5.80
CA ILE A 40 2.22 2.66 5.98
C ILE A 40 2.61 1.96 4.67
N TYR A 41 2.16 2.47 3.53
CA TYR A 41 2.34 1.82 2.23
C TYR A 41 3.22 2.64 1.29
N ILE A 42 4.16 1.94 0.66
CA ILE A 42 5.00 2.47 -0.43
C ILE A 42 4.53 1.78 -1.73
N PRO A 43 3.92 2.50 -2.68
CA PRO A 43 3.48 1.90 -3.93
C PRO A 43 4.67 1.56 -4.83
N LEU A 44 4.63 0.38 -5.45
CA LEU A 44 5.62 -0.06 -6.43
C LEU A 44 5.10 0.24 -7.83
N ASN A 45 5.66 1.28 -8.47
CA ASN A 45 5.19 1.75 -9.78
C ASN A 45 5.76 0.96 -10.97
N LYS A 46 6.87 0.24 -10.75
CA LYS A 46 7.58 -0.49 -11.79
C LYS A 46 7.59 -1.98 -11.45
N THR A 47 6.55 -2.67 -11.89
CA THR A 47 6.40 -4.12 -11.76
C THR A 47 5.83 -4.64 -13.08
N ALA A 48 6.09 -5.89 -13.41
CA ALA A 48 5.25 -6.61 -14.36
C ALA A 48 4.86 -7.95 -13.72
N PRO A 49 3.56 -8.26 -13.75
CA PRO A 49 3.04 -9.42 -13.05
C PRO A 49 3.21 -10.68 -13.88
N CYS A 50 3.41 -11.81 -13.19
CA CYS A 50 3.13 -13.12 -13.76
C CYS A 50 1.61 -13.28 -13.90
N VAL A 51 1.13 -13.44 -15.13
CA VAL A 51 -0.31 -13.56 -15.41
C VAL A 51 -0.73 -15.01 -15.66
N ARG A 52 -1.95 -15.35 -15.24
CA ARG A 52 -2.55 -16.66 -15.53
C ARG A 52 -3.03 -16.71 -16.98
N LEU A 53 -2.50 -17.65 -17.74
CA LEU A 53 -2.91 -17.98 -19.10
C LEU A 53 -3.66 -19.32 -19.11
N LEU A 54 -4.75 -19.38 -19.86
CA LEU A 54 -5.56 -20.58 -20.02
C LEU A 54 -5.28 -21.19 -21.38
N ASN A 55 -4.94 -22.47 -21.40
CA ASN A 55 -4.84 -23.26 -22.62
C ASN A 55 -5.79 -24.45 -22.53
N ALA A 56 -7.08 -24.20 -22.84
CA ALA A 56 -8.21 -25.13 -22.86
C ALA A 56 -8.35 -26.06 -21.64
N THR A 57 -7.44 -27.03 -21.50
CA THR A 57 -7.36 -28.00 -20.41
C THR A 57 -6.35 -27.64 -19.33
N HIS A 58 -5.39 -26.76 -19.61
CA HIS A 58 -4.31 -26.41 -18.70
C HIS A 58 -4.34 -24.93 -18.32
N GLN A 59 -3.78 -24.65 -17.15
CA GLN A 59 -3.60 -23.30 -16.64
C GLN A 59 -2.11 -23.11 -16.36
N ILE A 60 -1.57 -22.01 -16.85
CA ILE A 60 -0.14 -21.69 -16.80
C ILE A 60 -0.01 -20.30 -16.18
N GLY A 61 1.00 -20.07 -15.34
CA GLY A 61 1.25 -18.78 -14.71
C GLY A 61 0.72 -18.69 -13.28
N CYS A 62 0.50 -17.47 -12.79
CA CYS A 62 0.33 -17.17 -11.37
C CYS A 62 -1.04 -16.57 -11.07
N GLN A 63 -1.53 -16.77 -9.85
CA GLN A 63 -2.75 -16.15 -9.34
C GLN A 63 -2.54 -15.71 -7.89
N SER A 64 -2.96 -14.49 -7.58
CA SER A 64 -3.05 -14.01 -6.20
C SER A 64 -4.45 -14.22 -5.62
N SER A 65 -4.55 -14.17 -4.29
CA SER A 65 -5.84 -14.08 -3.60
C SER A 65 -6.59 -12.79 -3.96
N ILE A 66 -7.92 -12.79 -3.82
CA ILE A 66 -8.77 -11.63 -4.19
C ILE A 66 -8.44 -10.36 -3.41
N SER A 67 -7.95 -10.50 -2.18
CA SER A 67 -7.50 -9.40 -1.30
C SER A 67 -6.00 -9.12 -1.39
N GLY A 68 -5.30 -9.75 -2.34
CA GLY A 68 -3.84 -9.80 -2.35
C GLY A 68 -3.27 -10.74 -1.29
N ASP A 69 -2.00 -11.06 -1.45
CA ASP A 69 -1.26 -11.90 -0.55
C ASP A 69 -0.21 -11.05 0.17
N THR A 70 -0.10 -11.22 1.49
CA THR A 70 0.77 -10.42 2.37
C THR A 70 1.72 -11.33 3.12
N GLY A 71 2.93 -10.84 3.40
CA GLY A 71 3.98 -11.63 4.04
C GLY A 71 5.24 -10.80 4.31
N VAL A 72 6.09 -11.33 5.18
CA VAL A 72 7.35 -10.70 5.56
C VAL A 72 8.36 -10.84 4.43
N ILE A 73 8.90 -9.74 3.95
CA ILE A 73 9.89 -9.74 2.87
C ILE A 73 11.20 -10.35 3.39
N HIS A 74 11.72 -11.36 2.68
CA HIS A 74 13.04 -11.94 2.91
C HIS A 74 13.83 -11.98 1.60
N VAL A 75 15.03 -11.38 1.60
CA VAL A 75 15.92 -11.35 0.44
C VAL A 75 16.82 -12.57 0.47
N VAL A 76 16.84 -13.32 -0.63
CA VAL A 76 17.64 -14.54 -0.76
C VAL A 76 18.84 -14.26 -1.65
N GLU A 77 20.02 -14.25 -1.04
CA GLU A 77 21.30 -14.05 -1.73
C GLU A 77 22.03 -15.38 -1.94
N LYS A 78 21.66 -16.42 -1.19
CA LYS A 78 22.23 -17.76 -1.26
C LYS A 78 21.15 -18.83 -1.08
N GLU A 79 21.44 -20.05 -1.51
CA GLU A 79 20.52 -21.21 -1.34
C GLU A 79 20.20 -21.50 0.14
N GLU A 80 21.12 -21.18 1.03
CA GLU A 80 20.98 -21.31 2.49
C GLU A 80 19.80 -20.47 3.02
N ASP A 81 19.66 -19.25 2.50
CA ASP A 81 18.61 -18.31 2.91
C ASP A 81 17.23 -18.84 2.51
N LEU A 82 17.16 -19.54 1.38
CA LEU A 82 15.93 -20.21 0.95
C LEU A 82 15.54 -21.30 1.95
N GLN A 83 16.48 -22.16 2.35
CA GLN A 83 16.21 -23.20 3.37
C GLN A 83 15.72 -22.58 4.67
N TRP A 84 16.36 -21.51 5.14
CA TRP A 84 15.94 -20.83 6.37
C TRP A 84 14.48 -20.37 6.32
N VAL A 85 14.02 -19.80 5.19
CA VAL A 85 12.61 -19.39 5.02
C VAL A 85 11.66 -20.60 5.05
N LEU A 86 12.09 -21.74 4.52
CA LEU A 86 11.28 -22.96 4.47
C LEU A 86 11.17 -23.66 5.84
N THR A 87 12.22 -23.64 6.66
CA THR A 87 12.32 -24.48 7.86
C THR A 87 12.37 -23.73 9.19
N ASP A 88 13.11 -22.62 9.26
CA ASP A 88 13.54 -22.02 10.53
C ASP A 88 12.91 -20.64 10.80
N GLY A 89 12.25 -20.05 9.80
CA GLY A 89 11.63 -18.74 9.89
C GLY A 89 10.54 -18.66 10.98
N PRO A 90 10.66 -17.76 11.98
CA PRO A 90 9.71 -17.68 13.10
C PRO A 90 8.34 -17.07 12.74
N ASN A 91 8.24 -16.34 11.63
CA ASN A 91 7.08 -15.52 11.28
C ASN A 91 6.57 -15.82 9.86
N PRO A 92 5.93 -16.97 9.61
CA PRO A 92 5.20 -17.19 8.37
C PRO A 92 3.96 -16.27 8.29
N PRO A 93 3.52 -15.83 7.10
CA PRO A 93 4.03 -16.14 5.76
C PRO A 93 5.15 -15.20 5.27
N TYR A 94 6.10 -15.73 4.49
CA TYR A 94 7.21 -14.97 3.91
C TYR A 94 6.96 -14.60 2.43
N MET A 95 7.53 -13.49 1.97
CA MET A 95 7.67 -13.15 0.56
C MET A 95 9.14 -13.17 0.19
N VAL A 96 9.53 -14.08 -0.69
CA VAL A 96 10.93 -14.28 -1.04
C VAL A 96 11.32 -13.41 -2.23
N LEU A 97 12.35 -12.59 -2.05
CA LEU A 97 12.98 -11.84 -3.15
C LEU A 97 14.22 -12.60 -3.63
N LEU A 98 14.09 -13.23 -4.79
CA LEU A 98 15.16 -13.99 -5.44
C LEU A 98 15.91 -13.13 -6.46
N GLU A 99 17.23 -13.24 -6.47
CA GLU A 99 18.06 -12.69 -7.54
C GLU A 99 18.00 -13.58 -8.80
N SER A 100 18.19 -13.01 -9.99
CA SER A 100 18.15 -13.71 -11.28
C SER A 100 19.00 -14.98 -11.35
N LYS A 101 20.16 -15.00 -10.68
CA LYS A 101 21.04 -16.18 -10.62
C LYS A 101 20.44 -17.36 -9.82
N HIS A 102 19.52 -17.09 -8.89
CA HIS A 102 18.87 -18.11 -8.06
C HIS A 102 17.49 -18.52 -8.58
N PHE A 103 17.05 -17.96 -9.71
CA PHE A 103 15.80 -18.34 -10.38
C PHE A 103 15.98 -19.60 -11.22
N THR A 104 16.12 -20.72 -10.52
CA THR A 104 16.19 -22.04 -11.14
C THR A 104 14.84 -22.75 -11.00
N ARG A 105 14.56 -23.71 -11.89
CA ARG A 105 13.34 -24.53 -11.82
C ARG A 105 13.17 -25.19 -10.45
N GLN A 106 14.28 -25.59 -9.82
CA GLN A 106 14.26 -26.24 -8.51
C GLN A 106 13.84 -25.26 -7.42
N ASN A 107 14.43 -24.06 -7.40
CA ASN A 107 14.16 -23.05 -6.38
C ASN A 107 12.76 -22.46 -6.51
N VAL A 108 12.29 -22.26 -7.75
CA VAL A 108 10.91 -21.85 -8.02
C VAL A 108 9.92 -22.89 -7.51
N ARG A 109 10.18 -24.18 -7.79
CA ARG A 109 9.30 -25.27 -7.34
C ARG A 109 9.23 -25.38 -5.83
N LEU A 110 10.35 -25.19 -5.13
CA LEU A 110 10.38 -25.15 -3.68
C LEU A 110 9.66 -23.92 -3.13
N SER A 111 9.74 -22.82 -3.87
CA SER A 111 9.08 -21.56 -3.55
C SER A 111 7.61 -21.51 -4.02
N ASP A 112 7.05 -22.54 -4.65
CA ASP A 112 5.63 -22.57 -5.08
C ASP A 112 4.65 -22.49 -3.88
N THR A 113 5.15 -22.65 -2.65
CA THR A 113 4.41 -22.39 -1.40
C THR A 113 4.38 -20.89 -1.02
N PHE A 114 5.28 -20.10 -1.58
CA PHE A 114 5.49 -18.69 -1.30
C PHE A 114 5.16 -17.85 -2.54
N LEU A 115 4.74 -16.61 -2.33
CA LEU A 115 4.43 -15.71 -3.43
C LEU A 115 5.72 -15.31 -4.16
N CYS A 116 6.10 -16.06 -5.20
CA CYS A 116 7.21 -15.71 -6.07
C CYS A 116 6.82 -14.52 -6.94
N SER A 117 7.10 -13.31 -6.47
CA SER A 117 7.16 -12.13 -7.33
C SER A 117 8.47 -12.17 -8.13
N PHE A 118 8.50 -12.93 -9.22
CA PHE A 118 9.62 -12.88 -10.16
C PHE A 118 9.37 -11.84 -11.24
N MET A 119 10.37 -11.00 -11.53
CA MET A 119 10.16 -9.56 -11.44
C MET A 119 11.38 -8.69 -11.78
N GLU A 120 12.33 -9.12 -12.63
CA GLU A 120 13.37 -8.24 -13.24
C GLU A 120 13.96 -7.21 -12.26
N PHE A 121 14.27 -7.69 -11.06
CA PHE A 121 14.32 -6.85 -9.86
C PHE A 121 15.69 -6.17 -9.67
N LEU A 122 16.72 -6.53 -10.44
CA LEU A 122 18.10 -6.06 -10.19
C LEU A 122 18.30 -4.54 -10.33
N SER A 123 17.46 -3.84 -11.10
CA SER A 123 17.52 -2.38 -11.19
C SER A 123 16.69 -1.68 -10.10
N TYR A 124 15.66 -2.35 -9.53
CA TYR A 124 14.67 -1.74 -8.64
C TYR A 124 14.76 -2.18 -7.17
N SER A 125 15.28 -3.38 -6.85
CA SER A 125 15.52 -3.83 -5.46
C SER A 125 16.51 -2.92 -4.76
N ARG A 126 17.52 -2.40 -5.46
CA ARG A 126 18.42 -1.41 -4.87
C ARG A 126 17.68 -0.15 -4.46
N ASP A 127 16.79 0.37 -5.31
CA ASP A 127 16.00 1.58 -5.02
C ASP A 127 14.96 1.33 -3.90
N LEU A 128 14.38 0.12 -3.81
CA LEU A 128 13.46 -0.26 -2.74
C LEU A 128 14.18 -0.54 -1.41
N MET A 129 15.32 -1.24 -1.44
CA MET A 129 16.17 -1.47 -0.26
C MET A 129 16.82 -0.17 0.22
N GLU A 130 17.19 0.76 -0.68
CA GLU A 130 17.61 2.12 -0.32
C GLU A 130 16.48 2.91 0.33
N LYS A 131 15.25 2.83 -0.20
CA LYS A 131 14.07 3.46 0.43
C LYS A 131 13.70 2.85 1.78
N LEU A 132 13.96 1.56 2.00
CA LEU A 132 13.69 0.88 3.27
C LEU A 132 14.82 1.07 4.31
N LYS A 133 16.00 1.55 3.90
CA LYS A 133 17.15 1.82 4.78
C LYS A 133 17.20 3.27 5.28
N GLY A 134 16.25 4.11 4.85
CA GLY A 134 16.09 5.51 5.25
C GLY A 134 15.41 5.71 6.59
#